data_AF-A0A957HCE6-F1
#
_entry.id   AF-A0A957HCE6-F1
#
_cell.length_a   1.000
_cell.length_b   1.000
_cell.length_c   1.000
_cell.angle_alpha   90.00
_cell.angle_beta   90.00
_cell.angle_gamma   90.00
#
_symmetry.space_group_name_H-M   'P 1'
#
loop_
_entity.id
_entity.type
_entity.pdbx_description
1 polymer ?
#
loop_
_entity_poly.entity_id
_entity_poly.type
_entity_poly.pdbx_seq_one_letter_code
_entity_poly.pdbx_strand_id
1 'polypeptide(L)'
;MYELIKELTEMSGPIGQEHAVVDRMEALWQAGGARTERTGINNLLAHVGGKGPRLLLAAHADELSYLVRAIDAEGFLWLANGQGWNRTTSMRNAFTIGQRVRVLADSGELPGIIATTTGHLASQALPEPAELDWDDFWVDTGLSRDELLAAGVRPGTRVIWHAETTRFGAHVVGKALDDRVLLAVLTELQSRLDVAKLQYELILGCTVQEEIGLVGAEALALRHHFDYAIALDYRHGRRHPRRGREGDAADVGPGASAGAQRCSGSLRLSAGPQADGRG
;
A
#
# COMPACT_ATOMS: atom_id res chain seq x y z
N MET A 1 18.32 -7.26 -1.50
CA MET A 1 16.96 -7.42 -0.93
C MET A 1 16.61 -6.43 0.19
N TYR A 2 17.16 -6.49 1.41
CA TYR A 2 16.69 -5.62 2.51
C TYR A 2 16.76 -4.11 2.20
N GLU A 3 17.88 -3.63 1.62
CA GLU A 3 18.01 -2.21 1.24
C GLU A 3 16.95 -1.78 0.22
N LEU A 4 16.63 -2.64 -0.75
CA LEU A 4 15.57 -2.36 -1.73
C LEU A 4 14.19 -2.34 -1.06
N ILE A 5 13.93 -3.27 -0.12
CA ILE A 5 12.69 -3.25 0.66
C ILE A 5 12.59 -1.92 1.40
N LYS A 6 13.63 -1.55 2.18
CA LYS A 6 13.68 -0.30 2.93
C LYS A 6 13.47 0.93 2.03
N GLU A 7 14.15 0.97 0.90
CA GLU A 7 14.00 2.03 -0.09
C GLU A 7 12.54 2.16 -0.54
N LEU A 8 11.95 1.08 -1.07
CA LEU A 8 10.60 1.13 -1.60
C LEU A 8 9.58 1.43 -0.50
N THR A 9 9.66 0.79 0.67
CA THR A 9 8.71 0.99 1.78
C THR A 9 8.74 2.40 2.35
N GLU A 10 9.87 3.09 2.32
CA GLU A 10 10.00 4.45 2.87
C GLU A 10 9.58 5.55 1.89
N MET A 11 9.48 5.26 0.59
CA MET A 11 8.96 6.21 -0.40
C MET A 11 7.50 6.59 -0.11
N SER A 12 7.07 7.73 -0.60
CA SER A 12 5.66 8.12 -0.56
C SER A 12 4.98 7.70 -1.86
N GLY A 13 3.90 6.96 -1.75
CA GLY A 13 3.10 6.53 -2.90
C GLY A 13 1.72 6.09 -2.48
N PRO A 14 0.91 6.97 -1.87
CA PRO A 14 -0.44 6.60 -1.49
C PRO A 14 -1.31 6.40 -2.73
N ILE A 15 -2.45 5.75 -2.51
CA ILE A 15 -3.50 5.59 -3.52
C ILE A 15 -3.74 6.90 -4.31
N GLY A 16 -3.62 6.81 -5.63
CA GLY A 16 -3.78 7.91 -6.58
C GLY A 16 -2.59 8.88 -6.69
N GLN A 17 -1.49 8.66 -5.98
CA GLN A 17 -0.24 9.43 -6.06
C GLN A 17 1.00 8.52 -6.09
N GLU A 18 0.91 7.38 -6.78
CA GLU A 18 1.93 6.31 -6.81
C GLU A 18 3.15 6.63 -7.70
N HIS A 19 3.14 7.77 -8.40
CA HIS A 19 4.11 8.13 -9.43
C HIS A 19 5.56 7.91 -9.01
N ALA A 20 5.97 8.38 -7.83
CA ALA A 20 7.34 8.23 -7.37
C ALA A 20 7.76 6.75 -7.28
N VAL A 21 6.90 5.89 -6.75
CA VAL A 21 7.15 4.45 -6.63
C VAL A 21 7.21 3.80 -8.02
N VAL A 22 6.26 4.15 -8.90
CA VAL A 22 6.22 3.64 -10.28
C VAL A 22 7.46 4.07 -11.07
N ASP A 23 7.87 5.34 -10.98
CA ASP A 23 9.09 5.88 -11.60
C ASP A 23 10.32 5.10 -11.14
N ARG A 24 10.40 4.79 -9.85
CA ARG A 24 11.50 4.02 -9.30
C ARG A 24 11.51 2.57 -9.80
N MET A 25 10.35 1.93 -9.85
CA MET A 25 10.22 0.58 -10.38
C MET A 25 10.57 0.52 -11.87
N GLU A 26 10.17 1.52 -12.65
CA GLU A 26 10.54 1.63 -14.06
C GLU A 26 12.06 1.70 -14.24
N ALA A 27 12.72 2.57 -13.49
CA ALA A 27 14.18 2.68 -13.51
C ALA A 27 14.88 1.37 -13.11
N LEU A 28 14.38 0.68 -12.07
CA LEU A 28 14.92 -0.62 -11.62
C LEU A 28 14.80 -1.68 -12.71
N TRP A 29 13.62 -1.81 -13.31
CA TRP A 29 13.36 -2.86 -14.31
C TRP A 29 14.04 -2.58 -15.64
N GLN A 30 14.16 -1.32 -16.05
CA GLN A 30 14.97 -0.90 -17.19
C GLN A 30 16.46 -1.18 -16.97
N ALA A 31 16.99 -0.90 -15.78
CA ALA A 31 18.36 -1.24 -15.44
C ALA A 31 18.62 -2.75 -15.47
N GLY A 32 17.60 -3.56 -15.18
CA GLY A 32 17.59 -5.01 -15.36
C GLY A 32 17.37 -5.48 -16.81
N GLY A 33 17.31 -4.58 -17.78
CA GLY A 33 17.19 -4.88 -19.20
C GLY A 33 15.77 -5.14 -19.71
N ALA A 34 14.74 -4.94 -18.90
CA ALA A 34 13.36 -5.05 -19.38
C ALA A 34 12.96 -3.82 -20.19
N ARG A 35 12.14 -4.05 -21.22
CA ARG A 35 11.43 -2.96 -21.91
C ARG A 35 10.19 -2.61 -21.11
N THR A 36 10.02 -1.36 -20.71
CA THR A 36 8.87 -0.92 -19.92
C THR A 36 7.81 -0.21 -20.76
N GLU A 37 6.57 -0.28 -20.28
CA GLU A 37 5.42 0.44 -20.79
C GLU A 37 4.55 0.89 -19.62
N ARG A 38 4.04 2.14 -19.67
CA ARG A 38 3.03 2.62 -18.73
C ARG A 38 1.65 2.66 -19.37
N THR A 39 0.64 2.27 -18.61
CA THR A 39 -0.75 2.41 -19.02
C THR A 39 -1.27 3.82 -18.77
N GLY A 40 -2.43 4.16 -19.34
CA GLY A 40 -3.07 5.47 -19.12
C GLY A 40 -3.47 5.77 -17.68
N ILE A 41 -3.50 4.76 -16.80
CA ILE A 41 -3.74 4.93 -15.36
C ILE A 41 -2.47 4.74 -14.52
N ASN A 42 -1.29 4.74 -15.16
CA ASN A 42 0.02 4.63 -14.52
C ASN A 42 0.35 3.24 -13.92
N ASN A 43 -0.30 2.15 -14.36
CA ASN A 43 0.31 0.83 -14.15
C ASN A 43 1.59 0.76 -14.99
N LEU A 44 2.59 0.04 -14.48
CA LEU A 44 3.83 -0.22 -15.18
C LEU A 44 3.94 -1.71 -15.53
N LEU A 45 4.22 -1.99 -16.80
CA LEU A 45 4.52 -3.31 -17.32
C LEU A 45 5.99 -3.37 -17.75
N ALA A 46 6.75 -4.33 -17.22
CA ALA A 46 8.10 -4.63 -17.68
C ALA A 46 8.12 -5.95 -18.45
N HIS A 47 8.42 -5.86 -19.75
CA HIS A 47 8.63 -7.02 -20.61
C HIS A 47 10.06 -7.53 -20.42
N VAL A 48 10.20 -8.61 -19.64
CA VAL A 48 11.50 -9.24 -19.35
C VAL A 48 11.97 -10.12 -20.52
N GLY A 49 11.03 -10.61 -21.33
CA GLY A 49 11.31 -11.46 -22.50
C GLY A 49 11.02 -12.93 -22.25
N GLY A 50 11.64 -13.79 -23.05
CA GLY A 50 11.33 -15.22 -23.10
C GLY A 50 10.48 -15.57 -24.33
N LYS A 51 9.97 -16.80 -24.39
CA LYS A 51 9.15 -17.30 -25.52
C LYS A 51 8.05 -18.20 -25.00
N GLY A 52 6.86 -18.12 -25.58
CA GLY A 52 5.71 -18.96 -25.21
C GLY A 52 4.52 -18.13 -24.74
N PRO A 53 3.62 -18.70 -23.92
CA PRO A 53 2.46 -17.99 -23.39
C PRO A 53 2.90 -16.77 -22.55
N ARG A 54 2.09 -15.71 -22.58
CA ARG A 54 2.30 -14.47 -21.83
C ARG A 54 1.91 -14.67 -20.38
N LEU A 55 2.89 -14.59 -19.48
CA LEU A 55 2.71 -14.70 -18.04
C LEU A 55 2.91 -13.33 -17.39
N LEU A 56 1.88 -12.83 -16.72
CA LEU A 56 1.96 -11.66 -15.84
C LEU A 56 2.24 -12.07 -14.39
N LEU A 57 3.27 -11.48 -13.78
CA LEU A 57 3.44 -11.48 -12.32
C LEU A 57 3.24 -10.05 -11.82
N ALA A 58 2.22 -9.80 -11.01
CA ALA A 58 1.87 -8.45 -10.59
C ALA A 58 1.91 -8.28 -9.06
N ALA A 59 2.40 -7.12 -8.61
CA ALA A 59 2.37 -6.61 -7.24
C ALA A 59 1.98 -5.13 -7.30
N HIS A 60 1.49 -4.55 -6.20
CA HIS A 60 0.97 -3.18 -6.19
C HIS A 60 1.92 -2.15 -5.57
N ALA A 61 1.82 -0.90 -6.04
CA ALA A 61 2.67 0.22 -5.63
C ALA A 61 2.05 1.09 -4.55
N ASP A 62 0.72 1.13 -4.51
CA ASP A 62 -0.02 2.01 -3.63
C ASP A 62 0.15 1.62 -2.16
N GLU A 63 0.04 2.61 -1.29
CA GLU A 63 -0.08 2.40 0.14
C GLU A 63 -1.37 3.05 0.66
N LEU A 64 -1.88 2.50 1.76
CA LEU A 64 -2.98 3.10 2.49
C LEU A 64 -2.66 4.53 2.92
N SER A 65 -3.67 5.38 2.89
CA SER A 65 -3.58 6.76 3.37
C SER A 65 -4.90 7.24 3.97
N TYR A 66 -4.82 8.33 4.72
CA TYR A 66 -5.97 9.16 5.07
C TYR A 66 -6.06 10.37 4.17
N LEU A 67 -7.23 10.99 4.16
CA LEU A 67 -7.47 12.26 3.48
C LEU A 67 -7.74 13.33 4.53
N VAL A 68 -7.17 14.52 4.33
CA VAL A 68 -7.62 15.72 5.02
C VAL A 68 -9.06 15.99 4.55
N ARG A 69 -10.02 16.03 5.48
CA ARG A 69 -11.41 16.43 5.23
C ARG A 69 -11.62 17.91 5.50
N ALA A 70 -11.00 18.43 6.55
CA ALA A 70 -11.07 19.82 6.93
C ALA A 70 -9.78 20.28 7.62
N ILE A 71 -9.55 21.58 7.56
CA ILE A 71 -8.55 22.29 8.36
C ILE A 71 -9.38 23.22 9.24
N ASP A 72 -9.17 23.24 10.55
CA ASP A 72 -9.87 24.18 11.44
C ASP A 72 -9.15 25.53 11.56
N ALA A 73 -9.62 26.40 12.46
CA ALA A 73 -9.08 27.74 12.61
C ALA A 73 -7.70 27.73 13.28
N GLU A 74 -7.45 26.73 14.12
CA GLU A 74 -6.25 26.53 14.90
C GLU A 74 -5.15 25.80 14.11
N GLY A 75 -5.52 25.13 13.01
CA GLY A 75 -4.60 24.43 12.11
C GLY A 75 -4.62 22.91 12.26
N PHE A 76 -5.55 22.33 13.02
CA PHE A 76 -5.68 20.88 13.08
C PHE A 76 -6.31 20.33 11.79
N LEU A 77 -5.78 19.20 11.35
CA LEU A 77 -6.23 18.52 10.13
C LEU A 77 -7.16 17.38 10.49
N TRP A 78 -8.44 17.58 10.22
CA TRP A 78 -9.48 16.56 10.43
C TRP A 78 -9.43 15.55 9.31
N LEU A 79 -9.46 14.26 9.67
CA LEU A 79 -9.25 13.18 8.71
C LEU A 79 -10.56 12.58 8.19
N ALA A 80 -10.45 11.89 7.06
CA ALA A 80 -11.42 10.95 6.53
C ALA A 80 -10.70 9.72 5.98
N ASN A 81 -11.47 8.66 5.79
CA ASN A 81 -10.99 7.44 5.16
C ASN A 81 -10.49 7.71 3.73
N GLY A 82 -9.26 7.29 3.42
CA GLY A 82 -8.70 7.34 2.06
C GLY A 82 -8.87 6.05 1.25
N GLN A 83 -9.52 5.02 1.81
CA GLN A 83 -9.49 3.63 1.31
C GLN A 83 -10.78 3.22 0.58
N GLY A 84 -11.56 4.19 0.10
CA GLY A 84 -12.78 3.97 -0.69
C GLY A 84 -14.09 4.13 0.08
N TRP A 85 -15.17 4.43 -0.64
CA TRP A 85 -16.51 4.72 -0.09
C TRP A 85 -17.21 3.47 0.49
N ASN A 86 -16.85 2.27 -0.01
CA ASN A 86 -17.47 0.99 0.34
C ASN A 86 -16.71 0.23 1.44
N ARG A 87 -15.44 0.55 1.69
CA ARG A 87 -14.67 0.01 2.81
C ARG A 87 -15.06 0.82 4.03
N THR A 88 -15.96 0.26 4.84
CA THR A 88 -16.19 0.75 6.20
C THR A 88 -14.97 0.41 7.05
N THR A 89 -13.84 1.08 6.81
CA THR A 89 -12.76 1.16 7.79
C THR A 89 -13.30 2.03 8.92
N SER A 90 -14.08 1.39 9.78
CA SER A 90 -14.45 1.94 11.06
C SER A 90 -13.16 2.03 11.87
N MET A 91 -12.85 3.22 12.41
CA MET A 91 -11.72 3.44 13.32
C MET A 91 -11.92 2.78 14.69
N ARG A 92 -12.56 1.60 14.72
CA ARG A 92 -12.74 0.70 15.88
C ARG A 92 -11.43 0.26 16.53
N ASN A 93 -10.31 0.69 15.99
CA ASN A 93 -8.98 0.22 16.25
C ASN A 93 -8.09 1.45 16.39
N ALA A 94 -8.09 2.03 17.59
CA ALA A 94 -7.29 3.16 18.06
C ALA A 94 -5.74 3.04 17.88
N PHE A 95 -5.25 2.03 17.15
CA PHE A 95 -3.82 1.75 16.95
C PHE A 95 -3.07 2.88 16.22
N THR A 96 -3.80 3.80 15.59
CA THR A 96 -3.23 4.92 14.83
C THR A 96 -3.01 6.17 15.69
N ILE A 97 -3.56 6.22 16.90
CA ILE A 97 -3.36 7.34 17.84
C ILE A 97 -1.89 7.40 18.26
N GLY A 98 -1.34 8.62 18.27
CA GLY A 98 0.04 8.87 18.64
C GLY A 98 1.06 8.43 17.58
N GLN A 99 0.60 7.90 16.44
CA GLN A 99 1.50 7.56 15.34
C GLN A 99 1.94 8.82 14.60
N ARG A 100 3.21 8.82 14.20
CA ARG A 100 3.78 9.83 13.32
C ARG A 100 3.26 9.62 11.90
N VAL A 101 2.96 10.72 11.23
CA VAL A 101 2.48 10.76 9.85
C VAL A 101 3.25 11.78 9.02
N ARG A 102 3.10 11.68 7.70
CA ARG A 102 3.51 12.70 6.74
C ARG A 102 2.29 13.22 6.00
N VAL A 103 2.11 14.53 5.99
CA VAL A 103 1.09 15.24 5.21
C VAL A 103 1.72 15.62 3.88
N LEU A 104 1.17 15.13 2.78
CA LEU A 104 1.73 15.32 1.44
C LEU A 104 1.26 16.65 0.85
N ALA A 105 1.81 17.75 1.34
CA ALA A 105 1.50 19.10 0.87
C ALA A 105 2.19 19.38 -0.48
N ASP A 106 1.72 20.40 -1.21
CA ASP A 106 2.30 20.76 -2.51
C ASP A 106 3.76 21.23 -2.39
N SER A 107 4.10 21.89 -1.28
CA SER A 107 5.46 22.33 -0.99
C SER A 107 6.38 21.21 -0.52
N GLY A 108 5.87 20.00 -0.32
CA GLY A 108 6.59 18.85 0.22
C GLY A 108 5.94 18.24 1.45
N GLU A 109 6.60 17.22 2.01
CA GLU A 109 6.06 16.45 3.12
C GLU A 109 6.20 17.19 4.45
N LEU A 110 5.08 17.39 5.14
CA LEU A 110 5.06 17.98 6.48
C LEU A 110 4.93 16.87 7.54
N PRO A 111 5.71 16.90 8.62
CA PRO A 111 5.53 15.97 9.72
C PRO A 111 4.23 16.26 10.46
N GLY A 112 3.58 15.21 10.97
CA GLY A 112 2.44 15.35 11.86
C GLY A 112 2.32 14.18 12.82
N ILE A 113 1.43 14.32 13.79
CA ILE A 113 1.07 13.28 14.74
C ILE A 113 -0.44 13.15 14.78
N ILE A 114 -0.96 11.92 14.71
CA ILE A 114 -2.37 11.66 14.91
C ILE A 114 -2.69 11.82 16.41
N ALA A 115 -3.58 12.74 16.73
CA ALA A 115 -4.01 13.05 18.08
C ALA A 115 -5.49 12.75 18.28
N THR A 116 -5.89 12.62 19.54
CA THR A 116 -7.27 12.52 20.00
C THR A 116 -7.38 13.23 21.36
N THR A 117 -8.61 13.45 21.83
CA THR A 117 -8.85 14.02 23.15
C THR A 117 -8.32 13.08 24.23
N THR A 118 -7.53 13.60 25.19
CA THR A 118 -7.01 12.80 26.31
C THR A 118 -7.88 12.95 27.56
N GLY A 119 -7.92 11.90 28.38
CA GLY A 119 -8.80 11.82 29.55
C GLY A 119 -8.48 12.84 30.64
N HIS A 120 -7.30 13.45 30.61
CA HIS A 120 -6.93 14.54 31.52
C HIS A 120 -7.63 15.87 31.19
N LEU A 121 -8.07 16.05 29.94
CA LEU A 121 -8.82 17.22 29.46
C LEU A 121 -10.33 16.93 29.37
N ALA A 122 -10.69 15.65 29.24
CA ALA A 122 -12.09 15.24 29.24
C ALA A 122 -12.68 15.38 30.65
N SER A 123 -13.55 16.37 30.84
CA SER A 123 -14.42 16.47 32.02
C SER A 123 -15.50 15.37 32.08
N GLN A 124 -15.55 14.52 31.05
CA GLN A 124 -16.46 13.40 30.87
C GLN A 124 -15.66 12.11 30.62
N ALA A 125 -16.27 10.95 30.87
CA ALA A 125 -15.68 9.67 30.52
C ALA A 125 -15.31 9.67 29.02
N LEU A 126 -14.06 9.30 28.69
CA LEU A 126 -13.67 9.13 27.30
C LEU A 126 -14.52 8.03 26.65
N PRO A 127 -14.88 8.16 25.35
CA PRO A 127 -15.47 7.05 24.61
C PRO A 127 -14.55 5.83 24.67
N GLU A 128 -15.13 4.64 24.74
CA GLU A 128 -14.34 3.43 24.60
C GLU A 128 -13.69 3.42 23.20
N PRO A 129 -12.49 2.83 22.99
CA PRO A 129 -11.83 2.81 21.68
C PRO A 129 -12.68 2.26 20.51
N ALA A 130 -13.70 1.46 20.83
CA ALA A 130 -14.64 0.90 19.86
C ALA A 130 -15.74 1.89 19.41
N GLU A 131 -15.88 3.01 20.12
CA GLU A 131 -16.89 4.06 19.90
C GLU A 131 -16.32 5.26 19.15
N LEU A 132 -14.99 5.33 18.99
CA LEU A 132 -14.33 6.45 18.31
C LEU A 132 -14.67 6.52 16.82
N ASP A 133 -14.91 7.73 16.31
CA ASP A 133 -15.22 8.01 14.92
C ASP A 133 -14.30 9.08 14.29
N TRP A 134 -14.61 9.52 13.06
CA TRP A 134 -13.78 10.48 12.31
C TRP A 134 -13.75 11.90 12.89
N ASP A 135 -14.62 12.21 13.83
CA ASP A 135 -14.67 13.49 14.56
C ASP A 135 -13.89 13.43 15.89
N ASP A 136 -13.30 12.27 16.24
CA ASP A 136 -12.48 12.11 17.45
C ASP A 136 -10.96 12.20 17.18
N PHE A 137 -10.54 12.31 15.92
CA PHE A 137 -9.13 12.32 15.54
C PHE A 137 -8.77 13.41 14.55
N TRP A 138 -7.57 13.95 14.75
CA TRP A 138 -6.97 14.93 13.87
C TRP A 138 -5.46 14.70 13.76
N VAL A 139 -4.84 15.36 12.79
CA VAL A 139 -3.38 15.48 12.72
C VAL A 139 -2.99 16.87 13.20
N ASP A 140 -2.05 16.89 14.14
CA ASP A 140 -1.35 18.08 14.56
C ASP A 140 0.02 18.12 13.88
N THR A 141 0.29 19.19 13.13
CA THR A 141 1.59 19.47 12.48
C THR A 141 2.39 20.55 13.21
N GLY A 142 1.82 21.18 14.24
CA GLY A 142 2.36 22.35 14.91
C GLY A 142 2.37 23.63 14.06
N LEU A 143 1.61 23.67 12.96
CA LEU A 143 1.52 24.81 12.05
C LEU A 143 0.15 25.45 12.14
N SER A 144 0.09 26.76 11.93
CA SER A 144 -1.16 27.50 11.80
C SER A 144 -1.90 27.13 10.51
N ARG A 145 -3.20 27.42 10.47
CA ARG A 145 -4.03 27.27 9.26
C ARG A 145 -3.41 27.98 8.05
N ASP A 146 -2.93 29.21 8.21
CA ASP A 146 -2.39 30.00 7.10
C ASP A 146 -1.09 29.40 6.55
N GLU A 147 -0.21 28.89 7.42
CA GLU A 147 1.01 28.17 7.01
C GLU A 147 0.67 26.87 6.26
N LEU A 148 -0.34 26.13 6.72
CA LEU A 148 -0.79 24.91 6.06
C LEU A 148 -1.37 25.19 4.67
N LEU A 149 -2.20 26.22 4.55
CA LEU A 149 -2.75 26.65 3.26
C LEU A 149 -1.64 27.14 2.32
N ALA A 150 -0.67 27.89 2.83
CA ALA A 150 0.49 28.34 2.06
C ALA A 150 1.39 27.18 1.58
N ALA A 151 1.49 26.11 2.38
CA ALA A 151 2.16 24.86 2.00
C ALA A 151 1.36 24.02 0.98
N GLY A 152 0.10 24.40 0.70
CA GLY A 152 -0.79 23.71 -0.23
C GLY A 152 -1.60 22.57 0.40
N VAL A 153 -1.70 22.51 1.73
CA VAL A 153 -2.61 21.57 2.40
C VAL A 153 -4.06 22.02 2.17
N ARG A 154 -4.92 21.07 1.79
CA ARG A 154 -6.35 21.30 1.51
C ARG A 154 -7.15 20.02 1.73
N PRO A 155 -8.49 20.11 1.79
CA PRO A 155 -9.32 18.91 1.69
C PRO A 155 -8.92 18.04 0.49
N GLY A 156 -8.71 16.74 0.74
CA GLY A 156 -8.17 15.78 -0.23
C GLY A 156 -6.64 15.64 -0.22
N THR A 157 -5.90 16.42 0.56
CA THR A 157 -4.46 16.19 0.81
C THR A 157 -4.28 14.84 1.51
N ARG A 158 -3.29 14.05 1.06
CA ARG A 158 -3.03 12.70 1.59
C ARG A 158 -2.21 12.80 2.86
N VAL A 159 -2.49 11.89 3.78
CA VAL A 159 -1.73 11.68 5.01
C VAL A 159 -1.33 10.21 5.08
N ILE A 160 -0.03 9.95 5.17
CA ILE A 160 0.52 8.59 5.22
C ILE A 160 1.28 8.36 6.53
N TRP A 161 1.46 7.09 6.92
CA TRP A 161 2.28 6.76 8.08
C TRP A 161 3.73 7.16 7.89
N HIS A 162 4.36 7.63 8.96
CA HIS A 162 5.80 7.85 9.02
C HIS A 162 6.44 6.77 9.88
N ALA A 163 6.84 5.66 9.26
CA ALA A 163 7.52 4.56 9.92
C ALA A 163 8.84 4.22 9.21
N GLU A 164 9.91 4.11 9.97
CA GLU A 164 11.18 3.60 9.46
C GLU A 164 11.08 2.09 9.22
N THR A 165 11.66 1.64 8.12
CA THR A 165 11.83 0.22 7.85
C THR A 165 13.09 -0.29 8.51
N THR A 166 12.91 -1.24 9.43
CA THR A 166 13.96 -1.76 10.30
C THR A 166 13.92 -3.28 10.38
N ARG A 167 15.04 -3.89 10.78
CA ARG A 167 15.08 -5.31 11.15
C ARG A 167 14.71 -5.49 12.60
N PHE A 168 13.79 -6.39 12.86
CA PHE A 168 13.40 -6.81 14.21
C PHE A 168 13.59 -8.32 14.35
N GLY A 169 14.76 -8.71 14.86
CA GLY A 169 15.22 -10.10 14.86
C GLY A 169 15.29 -10.64 13.43
N ALA A 170 14.54 -11.72 13.15
CA ALA A 170 14.45 -12.32 11.81
C ALA A 170 13.41 -11.65 10.89
N HIS A 171 12.76 -10.57 11.33
CA HIS A 171 11.68 -9.91 10.60
C HIS A 171 12.09 -8.54 10.07
N VAL A 172 11.37 -8.09 9.05
CA VAL A 172 11.37 -6.69 8.61
C VAL A 172 10.05 -6.08 9.08
N VAL A 173 10.13 -4.88 9.64
CA VAL A 173 8.99 -4.09 10.12
C VAL A 173 9.08 -2.70 9.50
N GLY A 174 7.97 -2.18 9.00
CA GLY A 174 7.91 -0.87 8.35
C GLY A 174 6.48 -0.54 7.90
N LYS A 175 6.34 0.57 7.17
CA LYS A 175 5.10 0.92 6.44
C LYS A 175 5.11 0.30 5.03
N ALA A 176 3.95 0.23 4.39
CA ALA A 176 3.81 -0.17 2.98
C ALA A 176 4.55 -1.46 2.60
N LEU A 177 4.69 -2.41 3.54
CA LEU A 177 5.25 -3.71 3.20
C LEU A 177 4.30 -4.44 2.26
N ASP A 178 3.01 -4.31 2.55
CA ASP A 178 1.91 -4.47 1.60
C ASP A 178 1.91 -3.28 0.60
N ASP A 179 2.27 -3.45 -0.67
CA ASP A 179 2.85 -4.66 -1.30
C ASP A 179 4.26 -4.44 -1.88
N ARG A 180 4.95 -3.42 -1.37
CA ARG A 180 6.29 -3.05 -1.86
C ARG A 180 7.36 -4.11 -1.61
N VAL A 181 7.12 -5.01 -0.66
CA VAL A 181 8.00 -6.17 -0.47
C VAL A 181 7.96 -7.10 -1.68
N LEU A 182 6.80 -7.26 -2.34
CA LEU A 182 6.68 -8.13 -3.50
C LEU A 182 7.16 -7.45 -4.78
N LEU A 183 7.06 -6.12 -4.88
CA LEU A 183 7.80 -5.37 -5.90
C LEU A 183 9.32 -5.58 -5.79
N ALA A 184 9.88 -5.61 -4.57
CA ALA A 184 11.30 -5.95 -4.36
C ALA A 184 11.61 -7.41 -4.77
N VAL A 185 10.70 -8.35 -4.48
CA VAL A 185 10.84 -9.76 -4.91
C VAL A 185 10.83 -9.88 -6.43
N LEU A 186 9.93 -9.16 -7.13
CA LEU A 186 9.88 -9.16 -8.59
C LEU A 186 11.16 -8.61 -9.22
N THR A 187 11.70 -7.53 -8.65
CA THR A 187 13.00 -6.96 -9.10
C THR A 187 14.15 -7.94 -8.91
N GLU A 188 14.19 -8.66 -7.79
CA GLU A 188 15.22 -9.68 -7.56
C GLU A 188 15.00 -10.94 -8.42
N LEU A 189 13.75 -11.29 -8.71
CA LEU A 189 13.44 -12.35 -9.66
C LEU A 189 14.04 -12.01 -11.02
N GLN A 190 13.78 -10.81 -11.54
CA GLN A 190 14.34 -10.35 -12.81
C GLN A 190 15.87 -10.48 -12.86
N SER A 191 16.57 -10.05 -11.79
CA SER A 191 18.04 -10.05 -11.77
C SER A 191 18.67 -11.45 -11.75
N ARG A 192 17.91 -12.48 -11.39
CA ARG A 192 18.38 -13.87 -11.25
C ARG A 192 17.93 -14.79 -12.39
N LEU A 193 17.02 -14.32 -13.24
CA LEU A 193 16.45 -15.14 -14.31
C LEU A 193 17.41 -15.25 -15.49
N ASP A 194 17.49 -16.47 -16.03
CA ASP A 194 18.06 -16.72 -17.34
C ASP A 194 16.93 -16.67 -18.38
N VAL A 195 16.78 -15.51 -19.02
CA VAL A 195 15.69 -15.23 -19.98
C VAL A 195 15.68 -16.26 -21.13
N ALA A 196 16.83 -16.79 -21.53
CA ALA A 196 16.92 -17.76 -22.62
C ALA A 196 16.28 -19.13 -22.28
N LYS A 197 16.10 -19.43 -21.00
CA LYS A 197 15.48 -20.68 -20.52
C LYS A 197 13.97 -20.56 -20.29
N LEU A 198 13.42 -19.34 -20.31
CA LEU A 198 12.00 -19.10 -20.06
C LEU A 198 11.13 -19.72 -21.16
N GLN A 199 10.18 -20.55 -20.75
CA GLN A 199 9.14 -21.14 -21.62
C GLN A 199 7.86 -20.28 -21.65
N TYR A 200 7.95 -19.04 -21.16
CA TYR A 200 6.90 -18.03 -21.16
C TYR A 200 7.48 -16.70 -21.61
N GLU A 201 6.66 -15.85 -22.22
CA GLU A 201 6.96 -14.42 -22.30
C GLU A 201 6.60 -13.82 -20.93
N LEU A 202 7.62 -13.45 -20.14
CA LEU A 202 7.43 -12.93 -18.80
C LEU A 202 7.22 -11.42 -18.82
N ILE A 203 6.12 -11.00 -18.20
CA ILE A 203 5.80 -9.60 -17.92
C ILE A 203 5.67 -9.42 -16.40
N LEU A 204 6.37 -8.42 -15.87
CA LEU A 204 6.21 -7.98 -14.49
C LEU A 204 5.26 -6.77 -14.46
N GLY A 205 4.33 -6.77 -13.52
CA GLY A 205 3.34 -5.71 -13.31
C GLY A 205 3.57 -5.00 -11.99
N CYS A 206 3.62 -3.67 -12.04
CA CYS A 206 3.54 -2.78 -10.90
C CYS A 206 2.20 -2.04 -11.05
N THR A 207 1.18 -2.52 -10.33
CA THR A 207 -0.18 -2.00 -10.41
C THR A 207 -0.40 -0.85 -9.44
N VAL A 208 -1.38 0.00 -9.74
CA VAL A 208 -1.80 1.10 -8.86
C VAL A 208 -3.23 0.90 -8.35
N GLN A 209 -3.59 1.60 -7.28
CA GLN A 209 -4.95 1.64 -6.74
C GLN A 209 -5.55 0.24 -6.48
N GLU A 210 -4.75 -0.69 -5.96
CA GLU A 210 -5.22 -2.00 -5.50
C GLU A 210 -6.17 -1.81 -4.30
N GLU A 211 -5.78 -0.94 -3.37
CA GLU A 211 -6.37 -0.89 -2.02
C GLU A 211 -7.78 -0.31 -1.99
N ILE A 212 -8.23 0.25 -3.10
CA ILE A 212 -9.59 0.78 -3.29
C ILE A 212 -10.47 -0.10 -4.17
N GLY A 213 -10.00 -1.29 -4.55
CA GLY A 213 -10.78 -2.28 -5.30
C GLY A 213 -10.15 -2.77 -6.59
N LEU A 214 -8.84 -3.04 -6.60
CA LEU A 214 -8.13 -3.69 -7.71
C LEU A 214 -8.16 -2.92 -9.04
N VAL A 215 -8.31 -1.59 -8.99
CA VAL A 215 -8.54 -0.74 -10.18
C VAL A 215 -7.42 -0.90 -11.21
N GLY A 216 -6.16 -0.91 -10.75
CA GLY A 216 -5.00 -1.13 -11.61
C GLY A 216 -5.03 -2.48 -12.31
N ALA A 217 -5.28 -3.54 -11.56
CA ALA A 217 -5.32 -4.91 -12.08
C ALA A 217 -6.49 -5.13 -13.04
N GLU A 218 -7.68 -4.58 -12.75
CA GLU A 218 -8.84 -4.66 -13.63
C GLU A 218 -8.57 -3.98 -14.98
N ALA A 219 -7.96 -2.79 -14.97
CA ALA A 219 -7.58 -2.09 -16.20
C ALA A 219 -6.58 -2.89 -17.04
N LEU A 220 -5.65 -3.62 -16.42
CA LEU A 220 -4.74 -4.52 -17.13
C LEU A 220 -5.51 -5.67 -17.79
N ALA A 221 -6.40 -6.33 -17.06
CA ALA A 221 -7.19 -7.44 -17.58
C ALA A 221 -8.08 -7.04 -18.77
N LEU A 222 -8.59 -5.80 -18.79
CA LEU A 222 -9.45 -5.31 -19.87
C LEU A 222 -8.69 -4.89 -21.14
N ARG A 223 -7.44 -4.44 -21.02
CA ARG A 223 -6.68 -3.81 -22.12
C ARG A 223 -5.49 -4.63 -22.62
N HIS A 224 -5.03 -5.59 -21.84
CA HIS A 224 -3.87 -6.42 -22.18
C HIS A 224 -4.25 -7.89 -22.15
N HIS A 225 -3.78 -8.63 -23.15
CA HIS A 225 -3.98 -10.08 -23.22
C HIS A 225 -2.84 -10.79 -22.49
N PHE A 226 -3.16 -11.59 -21.47
CA PHE A 226 -2.25 -12.51 -20.81
C PHE A 226 -2.83 -13.91 -20.86
N ASP A 227 -2.01 -14.92 -21.13
CA ASP A 227 -2.43 -16.31 -21.07
C ASP A 227 -2.53 -16.77 -19.60
N TYR A 228 -1.65 -16.24 -18.75
CA TYR A 228 -1.62 -16.50 -17.32
C TYR A 228 -1.32 -15.21 -16.56
N ALA A 229 -1.92 -15.06 -15.37
CA ALA A 229 -1.61 -13.98 -14.45
C ALA A 229 -1.52 -14.53 -13.02
N ILE A 230 -0.48 -14.13 -12.29
CA ILE A 230 -0.26 -14.44 -10.88
C ILE A 230 -0.18 -13.12 -10.14
N ALA A 231 -1.18 -12.85 -9.30
CA ALA A 231 -1.14 -11.76 -8.34
C ALA A 231 -0.31 -12.18 -7.13
N LEU A 232 0.70 -11.39 -6.83
CA LEU A 232 1.46 -11.43 -5.60
C LEU A 232 0.81 -10.41 -4.66
N ASP A 233 0.52 -10.84 -3.44
CA ASP A 233 -0.06 -9.96 -2.43
C ASP A 233 0.36 -10.39 -1.03
N TYR A 234 0.40 -9.42 -0.13
CA TYR A 234 0.72 -9.60 1.27
C TYR A 234 -0.40 -10.37 1.99
N ARG A 235 0.00 -11.21 2.94
CA ARG A 235 -0.95 -11.91 3.82
C ARG A 235 -0.61 -11.75 5.28
N HIS A 236 -1.67 -11.56 6.06
CA HIS A 236 -1.61 -11.52 7.51
C HIS A 236 -0.93 -12.77 8.09
N GLY A 237 0.15 -12.54 8.84
CA GLY A 237 0.92 -13.59 9.50
C GLY A 237 0.09 -14.39 10.52
N ARG A 238 0.38 -15.70 10.62
CA ARG A 238 -0.36 -16.63 11.51
C ARG A 238 -0.05 -16.46 12.99
N ARG A 239 0.94 -15.64 13.36
CA ARG A 239 1.46 -15.53 14.73
C ARG A 239 0.74 -14.44 15.53
N HIS A 240 -0.59 -14.52 15.57
CA HIS A 240 -1.43 -13.66 16.39
C HIS A 240 -1.82 -14.40 17.68
N PRO A 241 -1.51 -13.88 18.88
CA PRO A 241 -1.68 -14.60 20.15
C PRO A 241 -3.12 -14.99 20.47
N ARG A 242 -4.13 -14.32 19.88
CA ARG A 242 -5.55 -14.69 20.01
C ARG A 242 -6.10 -15.55 18.87
N ARG A 243 -5.29 -15.86 17.85
CA ARG A 243 -5.70 -16.75 16.76
C ARG A 243 -5.34 -18.17 17.20
N GLY A 244 -6.35 -18.95 17.56
CA GLY A 244 -6.17 -20.32 18.07
C GLY A 244 -5.27 -21.15 17.16
N ARG A 245 -4.50 -22.06 17.74
CA ARG A 245 -3.73 -23.07 16.98
C ARG A 245 -4.65 -24.20 16.53
N GLU A 246 -5.68 -23.90 15.78
CA GLU A 246 -6.52 -24.93 15.15
C GLU A 246 -7.08 -24.39 13.84
N GLY A 247 -7.14 -25.28 12.85
CA GLY A 247 -7.37 -24.92 11.46
C GLY A 247 -8.72 -24.24 11.26
N ASP A 248 -8.72 -23.17 10.49
CA ASP A 248 -9.78 -22.95 9.50
C ASP A 248 -9.30 -21.99 8.42
N ALA A 249 -9.48 -22.44 7.18
CA ALA A 249 -9.55 -21.59 6.01
C ALA A 249 -10.92 -20.90 6.06
N ALA A 250 -11.05 -19.88 6.90
CA ALA A 250 -12.20 -19.00 6.89
C ALA A 250 -11.74 -17.62 6.43
N ASP A 251 -12.28 -17.27 5.28
CA ASP A 251 -12.28 -15.97 4.63
C ASP A 251 -12.55 -14.86 5.65
N VAL A 252 -11.62 -13.93 5.78
CA VAL A 252 -11.85 -12.63 6.41
C VAL A 252 -11.29 -11.66 5.39
N GLY A 253 -12.18 -10.86 4.80
CA GLY A 253 -11.86 -9.89 3.76
C GLY A 253 -10.73 -8.93 4.14
N PRO A 254 -10.28 -8.06 3.22
CA PRO A 254 -9.08 -7.25 3.36
C PRO A 254 -9.25 -6.22 4.48
N GLY A 255 -9.02 -6.64 5.72
CA GLY A 255 -8.86 -5.78 6.87
C GLY A 255 -7.41 -5.36 6.93
N ALA A 256 -7.03 -4.42 6.08
CA ALA A 256 -5.68 -3.88 6.03
C ALA A 256 -5.39 -3.13 7.35
N SER A 257 -4.55 -3.70 8.21
CA SER A 257 -4.14 -3.02 9.44
C SER A 257 -3.13 -1.94 9.08
N ALA A 258 -3.55 -0.69 9.16
CA ALA A 258 -2.72 0.45 8.87
C ALA A 258 -1.84 0.80 10.09
N GLY A 259 -0.64 0.23 10.12
CA GLY A 259 0.34 0.31 11.20
C GLY A 259 1.65 -0.39 10.79
N ALA A 260 2.61 -0.54 11.71
CA ALA A 260 3.85 -1.25 11.41
C ALA A 260 3.54 -2.72 11.07
N GLN A 261 3.66 -3.08 9.80
CA GLN A 261 3.34 -4.42 9.32
C GLN A 261 4.53 -5.35 9.59
N ARG A 262 4.26 -6.62 9.89
CA ARG A 262 5.29 -7.64 10.16
C ARG A 262 5.17 -8.79 9.18
N CYS A 263 6.18 -8.94 8.33
CA CYS A 263 6.21 -10.04 7.37
C CYS A 263 6.60 -11.38 8.02
N SER A 264 5.78 -12.40 7.80
CA SER A 264 6.13 -13.82 7.95
C SER A 264 5.65 -14.54 6.68
N GLY A 265 6.57 -14.87 5.77
CA GLY A 265 6.23 -15.25 4.40
C GLY A 265 5.33 -16.48 4.28
N SER A 266 4.30 -16.38 3.44
CA SER A 266 3.69 -17.51 2.74
C SER A 266 3.13 -17.04 1.41
N LEU A 267 3.68 -17.55 0.30
CA LEU A 267 3.23 -17.30 -1.07
C LEU A 267 2.04 -18.22 -1.40
N ARG A 268 0.96 -17.72 -2.01
CA ARG A 268 -0.03 -18.56 -2.69
C ARG A 268 -0.09 -18.17 -4.16
N LEU A 269 -0.05 -19.19 -5.01
CA LEU A 269 -0.32 -19.09 -6.44
C LEU A 269 -1.84 -19.26 -6.61
N SER A 270 -2.53 -18.25 -7.14
CA SER A 270 -3.85 -18.44 -7.73
C SER A 270 -3.66 -18.63 -9.24
N ALA A 271 -4.11 -19.77 -9.77
CA ALA A 271 -4.25 -19.94 -11.20
C ALA A 271 -5.59 -19.30 -11.61
N GLY A 272 -5.59 -18.48 -12.66
CA GLY A 272 -6.82 -17.99 -13.28
C GLY A 272 -7.69 -19.16 -13.78
N PRO A 273 -8.99 -18.91 -14.02
CA PRO A 273 -9.91 -19.95 -14.49
C PRO A 273 -9.37 -20.57 -15.78
N GLN A 274 -9.16 -21.89 -15.77
CA GLN A 274 -8.92 -22.65 -16.98
C GLN A 274 -10.14 -22.43 -17.89
N ALA A 275 -9.92 -21.99 -19.12
CA ALA A 275 -10.94 -22.01 -20.14
C ALA A 275 -11.36 -23.48 -20.32
N ASP A 276 -12.54 -23.82 -19.79
CA ASP A 276 -13.14 -25.14 -19.91
C ASP A 276 -13.51 -25.31 -21.40
N GLY A 277 -12.56 -25.86 -22.16
CA GLY A 277 -12.78 -26.29 -23.52
C GLY A 277 -13.75 -27.47 -23.53
N ARG A 278 -15.03 -27.17 -23.75
CA ARG A 278 -16.00 -28.16 -24.22
C ARG A 278 -16.44 -27.74 -25.61
N GLY A 279 -16.15 -28.61 -26.57
CA GLY A 279 -16.64 -28.52 -27.95
C GLY A 279 -18.09 -28.92 -28.09
#